data_AF-A0A7S2Q3M4-F1
#
_entry.id   AF-A0A7S2Q3M4-F1
#
_cell.length_a   1.000
_cell.length_b   1.000
_cell.length_c   1.000
_cell.angle_alpha   90.00
_cell.angle_beta   90.00
_cell.angle_gamma   90.00
#
_symmetry.space_group_name_H-M   'P 1'
#
loop_
_entity.id
_entity.type
_entity.pdbx_description
1 polymer ?
#
loop_
_entity_poly.entity_id
_entity_poly.type
_entity_poly.pdbx_seq_one_letter_code
_entity_poly.pdbx_strand_id
1 'polypeptide(L)'
;MAAAAASDDDARAIEEAKAADAAEAPKRRERVLLRLAGTILPVVYVWSLPLLAKLGWANYCETFPNCSENGISVSFLINNAQATGAMAAVFYYPCLTLWLNATEVDSSGLAHASLVVFQALFGAFLCCPTVQFPMSHGFAVASFSVAALMHYAVMLKHCAKRRQWLWRCLLFTSLVCFFTIALLTSVAMLDPEALGKRCPLLFWVAECVGLSSQAIAPMVWYPAA
;
A
#
# COMPACT_ATOMS: atom_id res chain seq x y z
N MET A 1 -23.18 33.12 -44.98
CA MET A 1 -22.25 32.66 -43.93
C MET A 1 -22.17 33.75 -42.87
N ALA A 2 -23.02 33.69 -41.85
CA ALA A 2 -22.95 34.61 -40.72
C ALA A 2 -22.26 33.88 -39.58
N ALA A 3 -21.06 34.31 -39.22
CA ALA A 3 -20.41 33.91 -37.98
C ALA A 3 -21.22 34.53 -36.83
N ALA A 4 -21.86 33.70 -36.00
CA ALA A 4 -22.53 34.16 -34.80
C ALA A 4 -21.47 34.76 -33.86
N ALA A 5 -21.54 36.07 -33.65
CA ALA A 5 -20.79 36.73 -32.59
C ALA A 5 -21.33 36.20 -31.25
N ALA A 6 -20.46 35.59 -30.45
CA ALA A 6 -20.79 35.19 -29.07
C ALA A 6 -21.36 36.42 -28.34
N SER A 7 -22.46 36.25 -27.61
CA SER A 7 -23.06 37.35 -26.87
C SER A 7 -22.12 37.82 -25.75
N ASP A 8 -22.20 39.09 -25.33
CA ASP A 8 -21.39 39.60 -24.21
C ASP A 8 -21.56 38.77 -22.92
N ASP A 9 -22.72 38.13 -22.75
CA ASP A 9 -22.99 37.20 -21.65
C ASP A 9 -22.18 35.89 -21.78
N ASP A 10 -21.99 35.36 -22.99
CA ASP A 10 -21.15 34.18 -23.24
C ASP A 10 -19.67 34.50 -22.97
N ALA A 11 -19.22 35.70 -23.35
CA ALA A 11 -17.85 36.16 -23.08
C ALA A 11 -17.59 36.29 -21.58
N ARG A 12 -18.55 36.85 -20.81
CA ARG A 12 -18.45 36.96 -19.35
C ARG A 12 -18.45 35.60 -18.66
N ALA A 13 -19.31 34.67 -19.10
CA ALA A 13 -19.34 33.31 -18.56
C ALA A 13 -18.02 32.55 -18.80
N ILE A 14 -17.37 32.75 -19.96
CA ILE A 14 -16.07 32.16 -20.26
C ILE A 14 -14.97 32.75 -19.37
N GLU A 15 -14.97 34.06 -19.10
CA GLU A 15 -14.02 34.67 -18.16
C GLU A 15 -14.22 34.18 -16.73
N GLU A 16 -15.46 34.12 -16.25
CA GLU A 16 -15.78 33.61 -14.91
C GLU A 16 -15.33 32.14 -14.75
N ALA A 17 -15.55 31.30 -15.76
CA ALA A 17 -15.07 29.91 -15.77
C ALA A 17 -13.53 29.81 -15.76
N LYS A 18 -12.83 30.67 -16.52
CA LYS A 18 -11.36 30.73 -16.52
C LYS A 18 -10.81 31.19 -15.18
N ALA A 19 -11.43 32.20 -14.56
CA ALA A 19 -11.05 32.69 -13.24
C ALA A 19 -11.26 31.62 -12.16
N ALA A 20 -12.37 30.88 -12.23
CA ALA A 20 -12.65 29.77 -11.32
C ALA A 20 -11.64 28.61 -11.48
N ASP A 21 -11.29 28.22 -12.70
CA ASP A 21 -10.28 27.16 -12.94
C ASP A 21 -8.87 27.61 -12.52
N ALA A 22 -8.52 28.88 -12.75
CA ALA A 22 -7.26 29.46 -12.28
C ALA A 22 -7.15 29.46 -10.75
N ALA A 23 -8.26 29.70 -10.04
CA ALA A 23 -8.31 29.64 -8.58
C ALA A 23 -8.22 28.21 -8.03
N GLU A 24 -8.73 27.21 -8.75
CA GLU A 24 -8.73 25.80 -8.34
C GLU A 24 -7.46 25.04 -8.76
N ALA A 25 -6.73 25.52 -9.77
CA ALA A 25 -5.46 24.97 -10.25
C ALA A 25 -4.42 24.68 -9.15
N PRO A 26 -4.12 25.59 -8.19
CA PRO A 26 -3.15 25.31 -7.13
C PRO A 26 -3.60 24.17 -6.20
N LYS A 27 -4.88 24.14 -5.81
CA LYS A 27 -5.46 23.07 -4.99
C LYS A 27 -5.44 21.72 -5.72
N ARG A 28 -5.71 21.74 -7.04
CA ARG A 28 -5.61 20.55 -7.90
C ARG A 28 -4.18 20.02 -7.93
N ARG A 29 -3.18 20.90 -8.08
CA ARG A 29 -1.75 20.53 -8.08
C ARG A 29 -1.33 19.93 -6.74
N GLU A 30 -1.72 20.54 -5.63
CA GLU A 30 -1.44 20.03 -4.28
C GLU A 30 -2.01 18.62 -4.07
N ARG A 31 -3.28 18.39 -4.44
CA ARG A 31 -3.91 17.06 -4.37
C ARG A 31 -3.15 16.01 -5.19
N VAL A 32 -2.68 16.37 -6.39
CA VAL A 32 -1.87 15.47 -7.23
C VAL A 32 -0.53 15.15 -6.57
N LEU A 33 0.15 16.15 -6.00
CA LEU A 33 1.43 15.95 -5.32
C LEU A 33 1.28 15.06 -4.08
N LEU A 34 0.25 15.29 -3.26
CA LEU A 34 -0.04 14.47 -2.09
C LEU A 34 -0.33 13.02 -2.48
N ARG A 35 -1.12 12.81 -3.56
CA ARG A 35 -1.37 11.48 -4.09
C ARG A 35 -0.11 10.79 -4.57
N LEU A 36 0.73 11.49 -5.33
CA LEU A 36 2.00 10.94 -5.81
C LEU A 36 2.94 10.60 -4.65
N ALA A 37 3.12 11.51 -3.70
CA ALA A 37 3.95 11.30 -2.52
C ALA A 37 3.45 10.10 -1.71
N GLY A 38 2.16 10.05 -1.40
CA GLY A 38 1.59 8.95 -0.62
C GLY A 38 1.54 7.61 -1.37
N THR A 39 1.67 7.60 -2.70
CA THR A 39 1.83 6.37 -3.50
C THR A 39 3.28 5.90 -3.51
N ILE A 40 4.22 6.83 -3.72
CA ILE A 40 5.63 6.51 -4.00
C ILE A 40 6.41 6.28 -2.71
N LEU A 41 6.13 7.05 -1.64
CA LEU A 41 6.87 6.96 -0.38
C LEU A 41 6.83 5.56 0.26
N PRO A 42 5.68 4.87 0.39
CA PRO A 42 5.65 3.50 0.91
C PRO A 42 6.53 2.54 0.11
N VAL A 43 6.49 2.66 -1.21
CA VAL A 43 7.27 1.82 -2.14
C VAL A 43 8.75 2.11 -1.93
N VAL A 44 9.18 3.36 -2.10
CA VAL A 44 10.59 3.74 -1.91
C VAL A 44 11.09 3.34 -0.53
N TYR A 45 10.26 3.47 0.51
CA TYR A 45 10.59 3.07 1.86
C TYR A 45 10.89 1.57 1.98
N VAL A 46 9.94 0.69 1.63
CA VAL A 46 10.14 -0.77 1.80
C VAL A 46 11.31 -1.32 0.98
N TRP A 47 11.54 -0.75 -0.20
CA TRP A 47 12.65 -1.13 -1.08
C TRP A 47 14.00 -0.56 -0.63
N SER A 48 14.03 0.55 0.11
CA SER A 48 15.26 1.17 0.62
C SER A 48 15.67 0.70 2.02
N LEU A 49 14.83 -0.10 2.70
CA LEU A 49 15.09 -0.61 4.05
C LEU A 49 16.48 -1.25 4.23
N PRO A 50 17.02 -2.09 3.32
CA PRO A 50 18.38 -2.62 3.46
C PRO A 50 19.46 -1.52 3.48
N LEU A 51 19.25 -0.43 2.74
CA LEU A 51 20.14 0.73 2.68
C LEU A 51 20.02 1.54 3.96
N LEU A 52 18.79 1.76 4.45
CA LEU A 52 18.53 2.41 5.73
C LEU A 52 19.13 1.62 6.91
N ALA A 53 19.17 0.29 6.83
CA ALA A 53 19.80 -0.55 7.84
C ALA A 53 21.32 -0.31 7.91
N LYS A 54 21.98 -0.17 6.76
CA LYS A 54 23.43 0.17 6.70
C LYS A 54 23.74 1.57 7.26
N LEU A 55 22.78 2.49 7.21
CA LEU A 55 22.89 3.83 7.78
C LEU A 55 22.54 3.88 9.28
N GLY A 56 22.18 2.76 9.89
CA GLY A 56 21.78 2.68 11.31
C GLY A 56 20.34 3.15 11.59
N TRP A 57 19.53 3.36 10.56
CA TRP A 57 18.12 3.78 10.69
C TRP A 57 17.16 2.60 10.85
N ALA A 58 17.39 1.51 10.10
CA ALA A 58 16.61 0.28 10.18
C ALA A 58 17.40 -0.81 10.92
N ASN A 59 16.73 -1.89 11.33
CA ASN A 59 17.35 -2.97 12.07
C ASN A 59 18.43 -3.65 11.21
N TYR A 60 19.65 -3.70 11.72
CA TYR A 60 20.82 -4.16 10.99
C TYR A 60 20.98 -5.68 11.08
N CYS A 61 21.50 -6.28 10.02
CA CYS A 61 21.83 -7.69 9.93
C CYS A 61 23.27 -7.84 9.46
N GLU A 62 24.12 -8.42 10.31
CA GLU A 62 25.54 -8.61 10.04
C GLU A 62 25.78 -9.57 8.86
N THR A 63 24.96 -10.62 8.76
CA THR A 63 25.07 -11.69 7.77
C THR A 63 24.26 -11.42 6.50
N PHE A 64 23.93 -10.16 6.20
CA PHE A 64 23.07 -9.79 5.07
C PHE A 64 23.52 -10.47 3.75
N PRO A 65 22.61 -11.09 2.98
CA PRO A 65 21.15 -11.13 3.16
C PRO A 65 20.61 -12.29 4.02
N ASN A 66 21.46 -13.05 4.71
CA ASN A 66 21.11 -14.24 5.50
C ASN A 66 20.76 -13.89 6.96
N CYS A 67 19.62 -13.23 7.16
CA CYS A 67 19.27 -12.65 8.48
C CYS A 67 18.37 -13.55 9.33
N SER A 68 17.73 -14.54 8.72
CA SER A 68 16.87 -15.53 9.36
C SER A 68 16.74 -16.77 8.47
N GLU A 69 16.00 -17.79 8.91
CA GLU A 69 15.66 -18.99 8.12
C GLU A 69 14.98 -18.63 6.78
N ASN A 70 14.21 -17.54 6.75
CA ASN A 70 13.56 -17.02 5.55
C ASN A 70 14.46 -16.11 4.69
N GLY A 71 15.72 -15.91 5.08
CA GLY A 71 16.59 -14.87 4.53
C GLY A 71 16.32 -13.51 5.17
N ILE A 72 16.35 -12.44 4.37
CA ILE A 72 15.96 -11.09 4.81
C ILE A 72 14.46 -10.87 4.61
N SER A 73 13.82 -10.16 5.56
CA SER A 73 12.42 -9.75 5.48
C SER A 73 12.25 -8.27 5.80
N VAL A 74 11.21 -7.64 5.25
CA VAL A 74 10.75 -6.29 5.61
C VAL A 74 10.49 -6.24 7.11
N SER A 75 9.83 -7.27 7.63
CA SER A 75 9.46 -7.40 9.04
C SER A 75 10.68 -7.47 9.98
N PHE A 76 11.80 -8.04 9.53
CA PHE A 76 13.07 -7.98 10.25
C PHE A 76 13.70 -6.59 10.17
N LEU A 77 13.69 -5.94 8.99
CA LEU A 77 14.32 -4.63 8.79
C LEU A 77 13.62 -3.52 9.55
N ILE A 78 12.30 -3.58 9.67
CA ILE A 78 11.55 -2.58 10.45
C ILE A 78 11.61 -2.84 11.96
N ASN A 79 12.35 -3.84 12.44
CA ASN A 79 12.36 -4.26 13.84
C ASN A 79 13.13 -3.31 14.80
N ASN A 80 12.88 -2.01 14.68
CA ASN A 80 13.27 -0.98 15.64
C ASN A 80 12.21 0.14 15.64
N ALA A 81 12.21 0.98 16.67
CA ALA A 81 11.15 1.99 16.83
C ALA A 81 11.11 2.99 15.66
N GLN A 82 12.28 3.41 15.16
CA GLN A 82 12.41 4.39 14.09
C GLN A 82 11.83 3.88 12.77
N ALA A 83 12.19 2.66 12.36
CA ALA A 83 11.75 2.06 11.12
C ALA A 83 10.29 1.57 11.20
N THR A 84 9.82 1.03 12.33
CA THR A 84 8.38 0.78 12.51
C THR A 84 7.58 2.07 12.43
N GLY A 85 8.04 3.14 13.10
CA GLY A 85 7.39 4.45 13.05
C GLY A 85 7.36 5.04 11.63
N ALA A 86 8.47 4.93 10.89
CA ALA A 86 8.54 5.35 9.50
C ALA A 86 7.60 4.52 8.60
N MET A 87 7.48 3.21 8.82
CA MET A 87 6.52 2.34 8.14
C MET A 87 5.08 2.84 8.37
N ALA A 88 4.72 3.15 9.62
CA ALA A 88 3.41 3.71 9.95
C ALA A 88 3.18 5.07 9.25
N ALA A 89 4.17 5.94 9.27
CA ALA A 89 4.09 7.29 8.69
C ALA A 89 3.91 7.26 7.16
N VAL A 90 4.68 6.43 6.44
CA VAL A 90 4.56 6.36 4.98
C VAL A 90 3.26 5.68 4.55
N PHE A 91 2.78 4.68 5.29
CA PHE A 91 1.51 4.00 5.01
C PHE A 91 0.26 4.78 5.45
N TYR A 92 0.41 5.87 6.21
CA TYR A 92 -0.71 6.72 6.63
C TYR A 92 -1.57 7.18 5.45
N TYR A 93 -0.95 7.68 4.37
CA TYR A 93 -1.69 8.26 3.26
C TYR A 93 -2.46 7.22 2.42
N PRO A 94 -1.90 6.04 2.09
CA PRO A 94 -2.67 4.91 1.58
C PRO A 94 -3.85 4.52 2.47
N CYS A 95 -3.64 4.44 3.78
CA CYS A 95 -4.70 4.10 4.74
C CYS A 95 -5.81 5.17 4.79
N LEU A 96 -5.45 6.45 4.76
CA LEU A 96 -6.41 7.55 4.66
C LEU A 96 -7.21 7.47 3.36
N THR A 97 -6.55 7.16 2.25
CA THR A 97 -7.22 7.04 0.95
C THR A 97 -8.20 5.87 0.91
N LEU A 98 -7.91 4.77 1.62
CA LEU A 98 -8.89 3.68 1.78
C LEU A 98 -10.17 4.14 2.50
N TRP A 99 -10.05 5.00 3.52
CA TRP A 99 -11.21 5.58 4.19
C TRP A 99 -12.02 6.47 3.24
N LEU A 100 -11.35 7.35 2.49
CA LEU A 100 -12.00 8.19 1.49
C LEU A 100 -12.68 7.35 0.39
N ASN A 101 -12.08 6.25 -0.03
CA ASN A 101 -12.69 5.34 -1.00
C ASN A 101 -13.91 4.63 -0.39
N ALA A 102 -13.85 4.22 0.88
CA ALA A 102 -14.95 3.55 1.55
C ALA A 102 -16.18 4.47 1.72
N THR A 103 -15.99 5.77 1.94
CA THR A 103 -17.09 6.75 2.04
C THR A 103 -17.84 6.93 0.73
N GLU A 104 -17.19 6.70 -0.42
CA GLU A 104 -17.83 6.73 -1.74
C GLU A 104 -18.73 5.50 -2.00
N VAL A 105 -18.69 4.48 -1.13
CA VAL A 105 -19.43 3.22 -1.26
C VAL A 105 -20.56 3.15 -0.21
N ASP A 106 -21.17 4.31 0.07
CA ASP A 106 -22.09 4.64 1.19
C ASP A 106 -23.25 3.65 1.48
N SER A 107 -23.52 2.71 0.56
CA SER A 107 -24.53 1.65 0.71
C SER A 107 -24.05 0.36 1.39
N SER A 108 -22.74 0.15 1.61
CA SER A 108 -22.22 -1.11 2.19
C SER A 108 -21.47 -0.90 3.52
N GLY A 109 -22.09 -1.31 4.62
CA GLY A 109 -21.40 -1.40 5.92
C GLY A 109 -20.19 -2.35 5.88
N LEU A 110 -20.14 -3.25 4.89
CA LEU A 110 -19.05 -4.21 4.70
C LEU A 110 -17.73 -3.54 4.28
N ALA A 111 -17.75 -2.47 3.47
CA ALA A 111 -16.54 -1.74 3.08
C ALA A 111 -15.84 -1.13 4.31
N HIS A 112 -16.61 -0.48 5.18
CA HIS A 112 -16.14 0.10 6.43
C HIS A 112 -15.70 -0.98 7.43
N ALA A 113 -16.51 -2.03 7.64
CA ALA A 113 -16.17 -3.11 8.57
C ALA A 113 -14.88 -3.84 8.17
N SER A 114 -14.73 -4.19 6.89
CA SER A 114 -13.50 -4.83 6.39
C SER A 114 -12.27 -3.92 6.52
N LEU A 115 -12.44 -2.60 6.34
CA LEU A 115 -11.37 -1.62 6.50
C LEU A 115 -10.90 -1.50 7.96
N VAL A 116 -11.84 -1.42 8.91
CA VAL A 116 -11.53 -1.37 10.34
C VAL A 116 -10.76 -2.61 10.76
N VAL A 117 -11.22 -3.80 10.35
CA VAL A 117 -10.53 -5.07 10.64
C VAL A 117 -9.12 -5.07 10.05
N PHE A 118 -8.97 -4.66 8.79
CA PHE A 118 -7.66 -4.57 8.14
C PHE A 118 -6.71 -3.62 8.90
N GLN A 119 -7.13 -2.39 9.19
CA GLN A 119 -6.25 -1.41 9.84
C GLN A 119 -5.92 -1.76 11.29
N ALA A 120 -6.86 -2.37 12.03
CA ALA A 120 -6.58 -2.87 13.37
C ALA A 120 -5.50 -3.95 13.36
N LEU A 121 -5.59 -4.90 12.41
CA LEU A 121 -4.59 -5.97 12.25
C LEU A 121 -3.25 -5.44 11.71
N PHE A 122 -3.27 -4.43 10.84
CA PHE A 122 -2.05 -3.76 10.40
C PHE A 122 -1.35 -3.04 11.58
N GLY A 123 -2.11 -2.38 12.45
CA GLY A 123 -1.59 -1.85 13.71
C GLY A 123 -1.00 -2.92 14.61
N ALA A 124 -1.67 -4.07 14.76
CA ALA A 124 -1.15 -5.21 15.51
C ALA A 124 0.18 -5.74 14.94
N PHE A 125 0.30 -5.81 13.61
CA PHE A 125 1.56 -6.17 12.94
C PHE A 125 2.71 -5.22 13.30
N LEU A 126 2.47 -3.92 13.35
CA LEU A 126 3.47 -2.93 13.76
C LEU A 126 3.81 -3.01 15.25
N CYS A 127 2.85 -3.39 16.10
CA CYS A 127 3.01 -3.53 17.55
C CYS A 127 3.64 -4.86 17.97
N CYS A 128 3.69 -5.86 17.10
CA CYS A 128 4.26 -7.18 17.39
C CYS A 128 5.57 -7.38 16.62
N PRO A 129 6.70 -6.82 17.07
CA PRO A 129 7.97 -6.99 16.38
C PRO A 129 8.44 -8.46 16.34
N THR A 130 9.11 -8.82 15.23
CA THR A 130 9.50 -10.20 14.90
C THR A 130 10.42 -10.84 15.93
N VAL A 131 11.36 -10.08 16.50
CA VAL A 131 12.39 -10.61 17.39
C VAL A 131 11.84 -10.87 18.80
N GLN A 132 10.93 -10.02 19.28
CA GLN A 132 10.36 -10.14 20.62
C GLN A 132 9.15 -11.08 20.66
N PHE A 133 8.32 -11.11 19.60
CA PHE A 133 7.07 -11.87 19.58
C PHE A 133 6.88 -12.64 18.26
N PRO A 134 7.73 -13.62 17.92
CA PRO A 134 7.73 -14.28 16.60
C PRO A 134 6.42 -14.98 16.25
N MET A 135 5.80 -15.69 17.20
CA MET A 135 4.51 -16.36 16.95
C MET A 135 3.37 -15.36 16.75
N SER A 136 3.27 -14.35 17.61
CA SER A 136 2.25 -13.30 17.50
C SER A 136 2.44 -12.47 16.24
N HIS A 137 3.69 -12.20 15.86
CA HIS A 137 4.03 -11.53 14.62
C HIS A 137 3.56 -12.33 13.41
N GLY A 138 3.87 -13.64 13.33
CA GLY A 138 3.41 -14.50 12.25
C GLY A 138 1.88 -14.50 12.11
N PHE A 139 1.16 -14.59 13.24
CA PHE A 139 -0.30 -14.48 13.26
C PHE A 139 -0.81 -13.11 12.80
N ALA A 140 -0.18 -12.02 13.25
CA ALA A 140 -0.53 -10.67 12.86
C ALA A 140 -0.32 -10.46 11.35
N VAL A 141 0.82 -10.92 10.81
CA VAL A 141 1.15 -10.84 9.37
C VAL A 141 0.12 -11.57 8.52
N ALA A 142 -0.18 -12.83 8.88
CA ALA A 142 -1.18 -13.62 8.16
C ALA A 142 -2.56 -12.95 8.20
N SER A 143 -2.96 -12.51 9.40
CA SER A 143 -4.29 -11.93 9.64
C SER A 143 -4.48 -10.60 8.92
N PHE A 144 -3.53 -9.65 9.01
CA PHE A 144 -3.65 -8.38 8.30
C PHE A 144 -3.61 -8.58 6.78
N SER A 145 -2.80 -9.52 6.28
CA SER A 145 -2.72 -9.80 4.84
C SER A 145 -4.03 -10.36 4.30
N VAL A 146 -4.66 -11.30 5.01
CA VAL A 146 -5.98 -11.83 4.64
C VAL A 146 -7.04 -10.73 4.71
N ALA A 147 -7.05 -9.92 5.78
CA ALA A 147 -7.99 -8.82 5.91
C ALA A 147 -7.83 -7.77 4.81
N ALA A 148 -6.59 -7.45 4.41
CA ALA A 148 -6.29 -6.57 3.30
C ALA A 148 -6.86 -7.14 1.98
N LEU A 149 -6.56 -8.41 1.66
CA LEU A 149 -7.08 -9.07 0.45
C LEU A 149 -8.61 -9.08 0.41
N MET A 150 -9.26 -9.36 1.54
CA MET A 150 -10.71 -9.30 1.68
C MET A 150 -11.25 -7.89 1.43
N HIS A 151 -10.65 -6.88 2.04
CA HIS A 151 -11.05 -5.49 1.85
C HIS A 151 -10.90 -5.05 0.38
N TYR A 152 -9.77 -5.35 -0.25
CA TYR A 152 -9.55 -5.06 -1.67
C TYR A 152 -10.52 -5.81 -2.59
N ALA A 153 -10.92 -7.03 -2.24
CA ALA A 153 -11.93 -7.80 -2.98
C ALA A 153 -13.35 -7.22 -2.82
N VAL A 154 -13.71 -6.71 -1.63
CA VAL A 154 -14.96 -5.97 -1.41
C VAL A 154 -14.98 -4.72 -2.28
N MET A 155 -13.92 -3.90 -2.22
CA MET A 155 -13.82 -2.65 -2.96
C MET A 155 -13.74 -2.84 -4.49
N LEU A 156 -13.29 -4.00 -4.98
CA LEU A 156 -13.30 -4.33 -6.41
C LEU A 156 -14.71 -4.32 -7.01
N LYS A 157 -15.73 -4.70 -6.23
CA LYS A 157 -17.14 -4.73 -6.70
C LYS A 157 -17.69 -3.33 -7.01
N HIS A 158 -17.10 -2.32 -6.38
CA HIS A 158 -17.52 -0.93 -6.48
C HIS A 158 -16.56 -0.09 -7.34
N CYS A 159 -15.60 -0.72 -8.00
CA CYS A 159 -14.59 -0.05 -8.83
C CYS A 159 -15.10 0.21 -10.25
N ALA A 160 -14.86 1.40 -10.79
CA ALA A 160 -15.18 1.77 -12.16
C ALA A 160 -14.56 0.81 -13.20
N LYS A 161 -15.36 0.36 -14.17
CA LYS A 161 -14.95 -0.62 -15.22
C LYS A 161 -13.62 -0.26 -15.90
N ARG A 162 -13.38 1.03 -16.19
CA ARG A 162 -12.16 1.51 -16.87
C ARG A 162 -10.87 1.22 -16.08
N ARG A 163 -10.93 1.21 -14.75
CA ARG A 163 -9.78 1.00 -13.86
C ARG A 163 -9.81 -0.34 -13.14
N GLN A 164 -10.90 -1.09 -13.31
CA GLN A 164 -11.09 -2.40 -12.71
C GLN A 164 -9.99 -3.40 -13.09
N TRP A 165 -9.44 -3.33 -14.31
CA TRP A 165 -8.34 -4.20 -14.72
C TRP A 165 -7.08 -3.97 -13.88
N LEU A 166 -6.70 -2.71 -13.64
CA LEU A 166 -5.52 -2.36 -12.85
C LEU A 166 -5.69 -2.79 -11.40
N TRP A 167 -6.89 -2.59 -10.83
CA TRP A 167 -7.22 -3.08 -9.50
C TRP A 167 -7.14 -4.61 -9.39
N ARG A 168 -7.64 -5.34 -10.41
CA ARG A 168 -7.51 -6.81 -10.48
C ARG A 168 -6.05 -7.24 -10.56
N CYS A 169 -5.22 -6.56 -11.35
CA CYS A 169 -3.79 -6.84 -11.42
C CYS A 169 -3.12 -6.67 -10.04
N LEU A 170 -3.35 -5.54 -9.36
CA LEU A 170 -2.76 -5.29 -8.02
C LEU A 170 -3.25 -6.29 -6.96
N LEU A 171 -4.54 -6.64 -6.99
CA LEU A 171 -5.12 -7.65 -6.10
C LEU A 171 -4.53 -9.04 -6.38
N PHE A 172 -4.42 -9.41 -7.65
CA PHE A 172 -3.83 -10.69 -8.05
C PHE A 172 -2.35 -10.77 -7.68
N THR A 173 -1.58 -9.71 -7.91
CA THR A 173 -0.17 -9.60 -7.46
C THR A 173 -0.07 -9.77 -5.94
N SER A 174 -0.92 -9.08 -5.17
CA SER A 174 -0.95 -9.22 -3.71
C SER A 174 -1.27 -10.65 -3.26
N LEU A 175 -2.20 -11.32 -3.95
CA LEU A 175 -2.58 -12.71 -3.69
C LEU A 175 -1.41 -13.66 -3.97
N VAL A 176 -0.74 -13.51 -5.11
CA VAL A 176 0.44 -14.31 -5.47
C VAL A 176 1.57 -14.10 -4.46
N CYS A 177 1.85 -12.86 -4.06
CA CYS A 177 2.86 -12.56 -3.04
C CYS A 177 2.51 -13.20 -1.69
N PHE A 178 1.24 -13.15 -1.26
CA PHE A 178 0.80 -13.79 -0.02
C PHE A 178 1.04 -15.30 -0.03
N PHE A 179 0.62 -16.00 -1.10
CA PHE A 179 0.86 -17.44 -1.21
C PHE A 179 2.34 -17.79 -1.38
N THR A 180 3.11 -16.93 -2.05
CA THR A 180 4.56 -17.09 -2.16
C THR A 180 5.21 -17.02 -0.77
N ILE A 181 4.87 -16.01 0.03
CA ILE A 181 5.38 -15.87 1.41
C ILE A 181 4.97 -17.09 2.26
N ALA A 182 3.71 -17.53 2.19
CA ALA A 182 3.25 -18.71 2.92
C ALA A 182 4.01 -19.99 2.52
N LEU A 183 4.26 -20.17 1.21
CA LEU A 183 5.07 -21.28 0.69
C LEU A 183 6.51 -21.20 1.18
N LEU A 184 7.14 -20.03 1.09
CA LEU A 184 8.51 -19.82 1.54
C LEU A 184 8.66 -20.07 3.04
N THR A 185 7.74 -19.56 3.86
CA THR A 185 7.70 -19.87 5.31
C THR A 185 7.59 -21.37 5.55
N SER A 186 6.75 -22.07 4.79
CA SER A 186 6.61 -23.54 4.91
C SER A 186 7.89 -24.27 4.51
N VAL A 187 8.59 -23.80 3.47
CA VAL A 187 9.89 -24.33 3.06
C VAL A 187 10.93 -24.11 4.14
N ALA A 188 11.01 -22.92 4.74
CA ALA A 188 11.94 -22.63 5.83
C ALA A 188 11.68 -23.49 7.07
N MET A 189 10.41 -23.82 7.37
CA MET A 189 10.08 -24.74 8.47
C MET A 189 10.54 -26.18 8.21
N LEU A 190 10.64 -26.62 6.95
CA LEU A 190 11.06 -27.97 6.58
C LEU A 190 12.58 -28.07 6.36
N ASP A 191 13.17 -27.03 5.76
CA ASP A 191 14.61 -26.89 5.50
C ASP A 191 15.02 -25.43 5.78
N PRO A 192 15.43 -25.13 7.04
CA PRO A 192 15.80 -23.78 7.46
C PRO A 192 16.96 -23.15 6.69
N GLU A 193 17.77 -23.97 5.99
CA GLU A 193 18.91 -23.48 5.23
C GLU A 193 18.58 -23.24 3.74
N ALA A 194 17.47 -23.79 3.23
CA ALA A 194 17.12 -23.76 1.81
C ALA A 194 17.06 -22.33 1.26
N LEU A 195 16.32 -21.45 1.95
CA LEU A 195 16.07 -20.09 1.48
C LEU A 195 17.29 -19.20 1.67
N GLY A 196 17.93 -19.24 2.84
CA GLY A 196 19.16 -18.48 3.08
C GLY A 196 20.26 -18.81 2.05
N LYS A 197 20.53 -20.10 1.81
CA LYS A 197 21.64 -20.48 0.91
C LYS A 197 21.35 -20.22 -0.57
N ARG A 198 20.10 -20.39 -1.02
CA ARG A 198 19.77 -20.36 -2.46
C ARG A 198 19.13 -19.06 -2.92
N CYS A 199 18.21 -18.50 -2.13
CA CYS A 199 17.35 -17.39 -2.54
C CYS A 199 17.06 -16.41 -1.37
N PRO A 200 18.09 -15.85 -0.70
CA PRO A 200 17.91 -15.10 0.56
C PRO A 200 17.14 -13.79 0.41
N LEU A 201 17.00 -13.27 -0.80
CA LEU A 201 16.25 -12.05 -1.11
C LEU A 201 14.80 -12.29 -1.52
N LEU A 202 14.42 -13.54 -1.84
CA LEU A 202 13.13 -13.84 -2.45
C LEU A 202 11.96 -13.49 -1.51
N PHE A 203 12.12 -13.76 -0.22
CA PHE A 203 11.13 -13.43 0.81
C PHE A 203 10.90 -11.91 0.89
N TRP A 204 11.98 -11.13 1.03
CA TRP A 204 11.91 -9.66 1.04
C TRP A 204 11.33 -9.07 -0.25
N VAL A 205 11.71 -9.58 -1.42
CA VAL A 205 11.14 -9.12 -2.70
C VAL A 205 9.63 -9.39 -2.74
N ALA A 206 9.17 -10.56 -2.31
CA ALA A 206 7.76 -10.90 -2.26
C ALA A 206 6.98 -9.97 -1.30
N GLU A 207 7.52 -9.68 -0.11
CA GLU A 207 6.95 -8.70 0.82
C GLU A 207 6.90 -7.30 0.21
N CYS A 208 7.99 -6.84 -0.42
CA CYS A 208 8.05 -5.51 -1.03
C CYS A 208 7.03 -5.35 -2.16
N VAL A 209 6.91 -6.34 -3.04
CA VAL A 209 5.94 -6.31 -4.15
C VAL A 209 4.50 -6.34 -3.62
N GLY A 210 4.22 -7.18 -2.62
CA GLY A 210 2.90 -7.28 -1.99
C GLY A 210 2.49 -5.96 -1.32
N LEU A 211 3.35 -5.42 -0.45
CA LEU A 211 3.12 -4.15 0.25
C LEU A 211 3.02 -2.96 -0.71
N SER A 212 3.86 -2.92 -1.75
CA SER A 212 3.78 -1.90 -2.80
C SER A 212 2.45 -1.95 -3.55
N SER A 213 1.99 -3.16 -3.90
CA SER A 213 0.71 -3.36 -4.60
C SER A 213 -0.46 -2.87 -3.75
N GLN A 214 -0.42 -3.17 -2.45
CA GLN A 214 -1.43 -2.69 -1.49
C GLN A 214 -1.35 -1.17 -1.29
N ALA A 215 -0.16 -0.56 -1.23
CA ALA A 215 -0.04 0.89 -1.09
C ALA A 215 -0.54 1.66 -2.33
N ILE A 216 -0.34 1.10 -3.53
CA ILE A 216 -0.75 1.71 -4.80
C ILE A 216 -2.26 1.54 -5.04
N ALA A 217 -2.85 0.40 -4.65
CA ALA A 217 -4.24 0.08 -4.94
C ALA A 217 -5.21 1.25 -4.61
N PRO A 218 -5.27 1.80 -3.38
CA PRO A 218 -6.21 2.86 -3.02
C PRO A 218 -6.21 4.07 -3.97
N MET A 219 -5.05 4.37 -4.56
CA MET A 219 -4.82 5.54 -5.42
C MET A 219 -5.39 5.37 -6.82
N VAL A 220 -5.55 4.12 -7.26
CA VAL A 220 -6.07 3.78 -8.57
C VAL A 220 -7.55 3.41 -8.54
N TRP A 221 -8.15 3.34 -7.34
CA TRP A 221 -9.58 3.10 -7.16
C TRP A 221 -10.41 4.33 -7.51
N TYR A 222 -11.52 4.08 -8.19
CA TYR A 222 -12.53 5.10 -8.50
C TYR A 222 -13.91 4.47 -8.35
N PRO A 223 -14.90 5.19 -7.80
CA PRO A 223 -16.25 4.68 -7.65
C PRO A 223 -16.86 4.36 -9.03
N ALA A 224 -17.62 3.27 -9.11
CA ALA A 224 -18.48 2.99 -10.25
C ALA A 224 -19.57 4.08 -10.33
N ALA A 225 -19.71 4.69 -11.51
CA ALA A 225 -20.79 5.63 -11.82
C ALA A 225 -22.14 4.93 -11.93
#